data_AF-F5Y7I8-F1
#
_entry.id   AF-F5Y7I8-F1
#
_cell.length_a   1.000
_cell.length_b   1.000
_cell.length_c   1.000
_cell.angle_alpha   90.00
_cell.angle_beta   90.00
_cell.angle_gamma   90.00
#
_symmetry.space_group_name_H-M   'P 1'
#
loop_
_entity.id
_entity.type
_entity.pdbx_description
1 polymer ?
#
loop_
_entity_poly.entity_id
_entity_poly.type
_entity_poly.pdbx_seq_one_letter_code
_entity_poly.pdbx_strand_id
1 'polypeptide(L)'
;MKLRRVLLVCLCLANFKLYAEPLRILNAGIIVISLDNLEGSSLPLTYTSTAAIQLSGDIRFFRGVQLELTAPQRWISYSGSLGVLLYNNLSNLPAQGVADIEARQLHIEAMPGKVQSTWQIPLRQGHGLRASPYIMIPTGVVAPSTFPLLFRLMPVIKGISEEIENMVFRLAAKPILSDEGAVKLVLHYPEQLPKQPVSILIDDKLVENQDEELLLKEGEHSLVLVSEDYRNESRRFVVERAKVLDVQVELQDPTPLILFEYPENARIFLDNVLVRDPQLPHPVEPGFHEVRFQVSDYSIIRPVTVQKGKTYKIALSVDVDITEDD
;
A
#
# COMPACT_ATOMS: atom_id res chain seq x y z
N MET A 1 10.39 -54.33 29.14
CA MET A 1 9.82 -53.63 27.97
C MET A 1 9.49 -52.14 28.17
N LYS A 2 9.67 -51.55 29.37
CA LYS A 2 9.38 -50.11 29.62
C LYS A 2 10.60 -49.17 29.49
N LEU A 3 11.83 -49.69 29.61
CA LEU A 3 13.06 -48.86 29.57
C LEU A 3 13.47 -48.42 28.14
N ARG A 4 13.09 -49.20 27.10
CA ARG A 4 13.41 -48.89 25.70
C ARG A 4 12.58 -47.75 25.10
N ARG A 5 11.42 -47.42 25.69
CA ARG A 5 10.55 -46.34 25.22
C ARG A 5 10.94 -44.96 25.74
N VAL A 6 11.64 -44.88 26.88
CA VAL A 6 12.13 -43.61 27.43
C VAL A 6 13.35 -43.10 26.65
N LEU A 7 14.22 -44.00 26.17
CA LEU A 7 15.39 -43.61 25.37
C LEU A 7 15.02 -43.03 24.00
N LEU A 8 13.90 -43.46 23.42
CA LEU A 8 13.43 -43.00 22.11
C LEU A 8 12.80 -41.59 22.18
N VAL A 9 12.25 -41.20 23.33
CA VAL A 9 11.69 -39.85 23.54
C VAL A 9 12.80 -38.81 23.73
N CYS A 10 13.93 -39.18 24.34
CA CYS A 10 15.09 -38.29 24.46
C CYS A 10 15.83 -38.06 23.12
N LEU A 11 15.81 -39.02 22.18
CA LEU A 11 16.46 -38.84 20.87
C LEU A 11 15.65 -37.97 19.89
N CYS A 12 14.32 -37.88 20.06
CA CYS A 12 13.49 -36.98 19.25
C CYS A 12 13.55 -35.51 19.70
N LEU A 13 14.02 -35.23 20.92
CA LEU A 13 14.23 -33.88 21.43
C LEU A 13 15.58 -33.25 21.00
N ALA A 14 16.44 -33.99 20.29
CA ALA A 14 17.76 -33.51 19.87
C ALA A 14 17.78 -32.76 18.52
N ASN A 15 16.62 -32.52 17.90
CA ASN A 15 16.50 -31.73 16.66
C ASN A 15 16.14 -30.24 16.94
N PHE A 16 16.56 -29.69 18.08
CA PHE A 16 16.58 -28.22 18.21
C PHE A 16 17.76 -27.68 17.42
N LYS A 17 17.46 -27.08 16.28
CA LYS A 17 18.37 -26.24 15.50
C LYS A 17 18.77 -25.00 16.30
N LEU A 18 19.61 -25.18 17.31
CA LEU A 18 20.32 -24.11 18.03
C LEU A 18 21.49 -23.64 17.13
N TYR A 19 21.18 -22.82 16.12
CA TYR A 19 22.15 -22.16 15.23
C TYR A 19 22.39 -20.71 15.65
N ALA A 20 22.49 -20.46 16.95
CA ALA A 20 22.88 -19.17 17.47
C ALA A 20 24.37 -19.24 17.81
N GLU A 21 25.17 -18.36 17.19
CA GLU A 21 26.60 -18.24 17.39
C GLU A 21 26.86 -17.13 18.41
N PRO A 22 27.68 -17.37 19.45
CA PRO A 22 28.11 -16.31 20.36
C PRO A 22 29.11 -15.40 19.64
N LEU A 23 28.83 -14.10 19.65
CA LEU A 23 29.63 -13.08 19.00
C LEU A 23 29.99 -11.98 19.99
N ARG A 24 31.28 -11.73 20.13
CA ARG A 24 31.77 -10.49 20.74
C ARG A 24 31.97 -9.44 19.65
N ILE A 25 31.26 -8.33 19.75
CA ILE A 25 31.19 -7.30 18.73
C ILE A 25 31.57 -5.92 19.30
N LEU A 26 32.03 -5.04 18.41
CA LEU A 26 32.13 -3.60 18.66
C LEU A 26 31.08 -2.92 17.79
N ASN A 27 29.91 -2.64 18.36
CA ASN A 27 28.83 -2.00 17.63
C ASN A 27 29.10 -0.50 17.46
N ALA A 28 29.27 -0.06 16.22
CA ALA A 28 29.48 1.34 15.90
C ALA A 28 28.19 2.17 16.06
N GLY A 29 27.01 1.53 15.97
CA GLY A 29 25.71 2.20 16.07
C GLY A 29 24.59 1.42 15.38
N ILE A 30 23.41 2.04 15.36
CA ILE A 30 22.18 1.48 14.77
C ILE A 30 21.75 2.38 13.60
N ILE A 31 21.58 1.78 12.42
CA ILE A 31 20.99 2.41 11.25
C ILE A 31 19.49 2.07 11.25
N VAL A 32 18.65 3.07 11.49
CA VAL A 32 17.18 2.90 11.49
C VAL A 32 16.63 3.19 10.08
N ILE A 33 15.79 2.29 9.59
CA ILE A 33 15.11 2.37 8.30
C ILE A 33 13.62 2.55 8.55
N SER A 34 13.05 3.65 8.06
CA SER A 34 11.62 3.97 8.19
C SER A 34 11.13 4.75 6.96
N LEU A 35 9.80 4.92 6.85
CA LEU A 35 9.19 5.77 5.81
C LEU A 35 9.50 7.25 6.00
N ASP A 36 9.76 7.69 7.25
CA ASP A 36 10.10 9.08 7.57
C ASP A 36 11.47 9.50 7.03
N ASN A 37 12.33 8.53 6.69
CA ASN A 37 13.66 8.77 6.16
C ASN A 37 14.01 7.79 5.03
N LEU A 38 13.48 8.08 3.83
CA LEU A 38 13.68 7.25 2.63
C LEU A 38 15.12 7.26 2.09
N GLU A 39 15.88 8.33 2.34
CA GLU A 39 17.31 8.37 1.99
C GLU A 39 18.16 7.47 2.90
N GLY A 40 17.60 7.09 4.05
CA GLY A 40 18.26 6.26 5.04
C GLY A 40 19.29 7.02 5.86
N SER A 41 20.15 6.27 6.53
CA SER A 41 21.26 6.83 7.31
C SER A 41 22.54 6.04 7.08
N SER A 42 23.68 6.64 7.44
CA SER A 42 24.98 6.03 7.24
C SER A 42 25.84 6.10 8.50
N LEU A 43 26.75 5.14 8.62
CA LEU A 43 27.63 4.96 9.76
C LEU A 43 29.04 4.62 9.27
N PRO A 44 30.10 5.22 9.86
CA PRO A 44 31.46 4.78 9.61
C PRO A 44 31.71 3.41 10.28
N LEU A 45 32.44 2.54 9.59
CA LEU A 45 32.82 1.22 10.05
C LEU A 45 34.31 0.98 9.81
N THR A 46 34.95 0.30 10.76
CA THR A 46 36.23 -0.39 10.56
C THR A 46 35.97 -1.89 10.38
N TYR A 47 37.01 -2.65 10.01
CA TYR A 47 36.90 -4.11 9.90
C TYR A 47 36.66 -4.83 11.24
N THR A 48 36.79 -4.15 12.38
CA THR A 48 36.52 -4.69 13.72
C THR A 48 35.14 -4.33 14.24
N SER A 49 34.50 -3.32 13.63
CA SER A 49 33.21 -2.81 14.05
C SER A 49 32.04 -3.48 13.32
N THR A 50 30.86 -3.37 13.90
CA THR A 50 29.60 -3.84 13.33
C THR A 50 28.56 -2.71 13.29
N ALA A 51 27.57 -2.83 12.43
CA ALA A 51 26.38 -1.99 12.43
C ALA A 51 25.13 -2.84 12.63
N ALA A 52 24.23 -2.43 13.53
CA ALA A 52 22.88 -2.97 13.58
C ALA A 52 21.97 -2.20 12.62
N ILE A 53 21.17 -2.90 11.83
CA ILE A 53 20.22 -2.34 10.88
C ILE A 53 18.82 -2.69 11.38
N GLN A 54 18.02 -1.68 11.72
CA GLN A 54 16.73 -1.84 12.37
C GLN A 54 15.62 -1.30 11.46
N LEU A 55 14.52 -2.03 11.33
CA LEU A 55 13.29 -1.53 10.72
C LEU A 55 12.44 -0.83 11.80
N SER A 56 11.81 0.30 11.45
CA SER A 56 10.92 1.05 12.32
C SER A 56 9.72 1.61 11.55
N GLY A 57 8.61 1.85 12.26
CA GLY A 57 7.37 2.38 11.69
C GLY A 57 6.61 1.36 10.84
N ASP A 58 5.79 1.86 9.92
CA ASP A 58 5.05 1.02 8.97
C ASP A 58 5.98 0.49 7.87
N ILE A 59 6.12 -0.83 7.82
CA ILE A 59 7.01 -1.54 6.90
C ILE A 59 6.24 -2.27 5.79
N ARG A 60 4.91 -2.15 5.72
CA ARG A 60 4.08 -2.87 4.75
C ARG A 60 4.46 -2.55 3.30
N PHE A 61 4.97 -1.35 3.06
CA PHE A 61 5.48 -0.92 1.75
C PHE A 61 6.92 -1.35 1.47
N PHE A 62 7.63 -1.98 2.39
CA PHE A 62 9.03 -2.36 2.16
C PHE A 62 9.10 -3.64 1.34
N ARG A 63 9.74 -3.56 0.19
CA ARG A 63 10.06 -4.68 -0.70
C ARG A 63 11.40 -5.32 -0.33
N GLY A 64 12.31 -4.49 0.16
CA GLY A 64 13.65 -4.88 0.56
C GLY A 64 14.34 -3.79 1.37
N VAL A 65 15.56 -4.07 1.79
CA VAL A 65 16.52 -3.10 2.32
C VAL A 65 17.71 -3.05 1.38
N GLN A 66 18.16 -1.85 1.02
CA GLN A 66 19.42 -1.67 0.31
C GLN A 66 20.51 -1.33 1.33
N LEU A 67 21.61 -2.08 1.30
CA LEU A 67 22.85 -1.78 2.01
C LEU A 67 23.88 -1.32 0.99
N GLU A 68 24.56 -0.23 1.29
CA GLU A 68 25.59 0.34 0.44
C GLU A 68 26.86 0.59 1.25
N LEU A 69 27.93 -0.09 0.88
CA LEU A 69 29.23 0.09 1.50
C LEU A 69 30.12 0.89 0.56
N THR A 70 30.57 2.05 1.04
CA THR A 70 31.59 2.86 0.40
C THR A 70 32.94 2.60 1.08
N ALA A 71 33.89 2.07 0.32
CA ALA A 71 35.26 1.83 0.71
C ALA A 71 36.18 2.97 0.24
N PRO A 72 37.29 3.26 0.95
CA PRO A 72 38.28 4.21 0.47
C PRO A 72 38.99 3.67 -0.78
N GLN A 73 39.49 4.52 -1.69
CA GLN A 73 40.13 4.08 -2.95
C GLN A 73 41.27 3.07 -2.74
N ARG A 74 42.06 3.23 -1.67
CA ARG A 74 43.13 2.30 -1.29
C ARG A 74 42.66 0.86 -1.03
N TRP A 75 41.37 0.64 -0.76
CA TRP A 75 40.79 -0.71 -0.62
C TRP A 75 41.00 -1.58 -1.86
N ILE A 76 41.03 -1.00 -3.06
CA ILE A 76 41.17 -1.76 -4.32
C ILE A 76 42.43 -2.65 -4.29
N SER A 77 43.53 -2.16 -3.74
CA SER A 77 44.80 -2.90 -3.62
C SER A 77 44.75 -4.05 -2.62
N TYR A 78 43.71 -4.11 -1.78
CA TYR A 78 43.51 -5.11 -0.74
C TYR A 78 42.28 -5.99 -0.98
N SER A 79 41.72 -5.97 -2.19
CA SER A 79 40.53 -6.74 -2.54
C SER A 79 40.67 -8.21 -2.16
N GLY A 80 39.63 -8.79 -1.55
CA GLY A 80 39.65 -10.18 -1.07
C GLY A 80 40.33 -10.39 0.29
N SER A 81 40.84 -9.33 0.94
CA SER A 81 41.41 -9.44 2.31
C SER A 81 40.34 -9.44 3.40
N LEU A 82 39.17 -8.87 3.12
CA LEU A 82 38.03 -8.80 4.00
C LEU A 82 36.82 -9.56 3.40
N GLY A 83 35.96 -10.05 4.26
CA GLY A 83 34.64 -10.59 3.96
C GLY A 83 33.54 -9.74 4.57
N VAL A 84 32.37 -9.79 3.95
CA VAL A 84 31.11 -9.18 4.42
C VAL A 84 30.25 -10.26 5.02
N LEU A 85 29.73 -9.99 6.22
CA LEU A 85 28.86 -10.90 6.95
C LEU A 85 27.56 -10.21 7.35
N LEU A 86 26.48 -10.96 7.23
CA LEU A 86 25.17 -10.59 7.73
C LEU A 86 24.73 -11.60 8.78
N TYR A 87 24.19 -11.12 9.88
CA TYR A 87 23.55 -11.94 10.90
C TYR A 87 22.11 -11.47 11.15
N ASN A 88 21.24 -12.38 11.59
CA ASN A 88 19.88 -12.10 12.02
C ASN A 88 19.55 -12.83 13.32
N ASN A 89 18.32 -12.66 13.84
CA ASN A 89 17.87 -13.29 15.09
C ASN A 89 18.83 -13.01 16.26
N LEU A 90 19.17 -11.73 16.45
CA LEU A 90 20.02 -11.31 17.55
C LEU A 90 19.29 -11.55 18.88
N SER A 91 20.00 -12.05 19.89
CA SER A 91 19.48 -12.25 21.25
C SER A 91 18.91 -10.96 21.86
N ASN A 92 19.51 -9.83 21.51
CA ASN A 92 19.13 -8.49 21.95
C ASN A 92 19.70 -7.45 20.97
N LEU A 93 19.09 -6.27 20.94
CA LEU A 93 19.62 -5.13 20.19
C LEU A 93 20.88 -4.59 20.89
N PRO A 94 22.06 -4.58 20.24
CA PRO A 94 23.28 -4.10 20.88
C PRO A 94 23.29 -2.57 20.99
N ALA A 95 23.62 -2.06 22.18
CA ALA A 95 23.98 -0.65 22.36
C ALA A 95 25.28 -0.31 21.60
N GLN A 96 25.60 0.97 21.48
CA GLN A 96 26.88 1.39 20.92
C GLN A 96 28.03 0.96 21.86
N GLY A 97 29.12 0.41 21.29
CA GLY A 97 30.26 -0.09 22.05
C GLY A 97 30.37 -1.62 22.04
N VAL A 98 31.07 -2.16 23.03
CA VAL A 98 31.33 -3.61 23.12
C VAL A 98 30.09 -4.34 23.63
N ALA A 99 29.70 -5.40 22.94
CA ALA A 99 28.60 -6.27 23.35
C ALA A 99 28.91 -7.74 23.06
N ASP A 100 28.41 -8.62 23.92
CA ASP A 100 28.33 -10.05 23.68
C ASP A 100 26.87 -10.37 23.32
N ILE A 101 26.67 -10.95 22.14
CA ILE A 101 25.34 -11.28 21.61
C ILE A 101 25.36 -12.70 21.05
N GLU A 102 24.20 -13.33 20.98
CA GLU A 102 24.01 -14.52 20.14
C GLU A 102 23.30 -14.10 18.85
N ALA A 103 23.76 -14.59 17.70
CA ALA A 103 23.12 -14.31 16.43
C ALA A 103 23.29 -15.47 15.45
N ARG A 104 22.43 -15.53 14.44
CA ARG A 104 22.52 -16.53 13.38
C ARG A 104 23.16 -15.95 12.14
N GLN A 105 24.21 -16.59 11.62
CA GLN A 105 24.80 -16.17 10.35
C GLN A 105 23.78 -16.36 9.22
N LEU A 106 23.50 -15.27 8.52
CA LEU A 106 22.59 -15.21 7.39
C LEU A 106 23.33 -15.32 6.07
N HIS A 107 24.48 -14.65 5.94
CA HIS A 107 25.30 -14.63 4.73
C HIS A 107 26.76 -14.35 5.02
N ILE A 108 27.65 -14.88 4.19
CA ILE A 108 29.07 -14.55 4.15
C ILE A 108 29.57 -14.55 2.72
N GLU A 109 30.36 -13.54 2.36
CA GLU A 109 31.07 -13.48 1.08
C GLU A 109 32.37 -12.67 1.17
N ALA A 110 33.26 -12.83 0.19
CA ALA A 110 34.43 -11.98 0.07
C ALA A 110 34.02 -10.56 -0.35
N MET A 111 34.60 -9.54 0.28
CA MET A 111 34.30 -8.15 -0.04
C MET A 111 34.81 -7.80 -1.45
N PRO A 112 33.94 -7.24 -2.33
CA PRO A 112 34.34 -6.91 -3.69
C PRO A 112 35.47 -5.88 -3.76
N GLY A 113 36.35 -6.02 -4.75
CA GLY A 113 37.44 -5.07 -5.05
C GLY A 113 36.97 -3.78 -5.72
N LYS A 114 35.92 -3.14 -5.20
CA LYS A 114 35.33 -1.91 -5.73
C LYS A 114 35.16 -0.88 -4.61
N VAL A 115 35.16 0.40 -4.98
CA VAL A 115 34.91 1.52 -4.05
C VAL A 115 33.49 1.49 -3.50
N GLN A 116 32.53 1.03 -4.28
CA GLN A 116 31.13 0.98 -3.88
C GLN A 116 30.58 -0.41 -4.14
N SER A 117 29.92 -0.97 -3.12
CA SER A 117 29.26 -2.27 -3.19
C SER A 117 27.85 -2.15 -2.64
N THR A 118 26.87 -2.70 -3.38
CA THR A 118 25.45 -2.59 -3.04
C THR A 118 24.85 -3.98 -2.88
N TRP A 119 24.22 -4.23 -1.74
CA TRP A 119 23.41 -5.41 -1.47
C TRP A 119 21.95 -5.03 -1.31
N GLN A 120 21.06 -5.87 -1.81
CA GLN A 120 19.63 -5.73 -1.58
C GLN A 120 19.11 -6.98 -0.88
N ILE A 121 18.52 -6.79 0.28
CA ILE A 121 17.95 -7.84 1.13
C ILE A 121 16.44 -7.85 0.91
N PRO A 122 15.86 -8.87 0.27
CA PRO A 122 14.42 -8.93 0.05
C PRO A 122 13.65 -9.18 1.36
N LEU A 123 12.52 -8.50 1.55
CA LEU A 123 11.69 -8.65 2.76
C LEU A 123 10.38 -9.43 2.55
N ARG A 124 9.96 -9.63 1.30
CA ARG A 124 8.73 -10.35 0.96
C ARG A 124 8.89 -11.21 -0.28
N GLN A 125 7.98 -12.18 -0.42
CA GLN A 125 7.87 -12.95 -1.66
C GLN A 125 7.42 -12.06 -2.82
N GLY A 126 7.78 -12.44 -4.05
CA GLY A 126 7.42 -11.65 -5.23
C GLY A 126 8.09 -10.26 -5.29
N HIS A 127 9.21 -10.06 -4.58
CA HIS A 127 9.87 -8.76 -4.43
C HIS A 127 10.39 -8.12 -5.73
N GLY A 128 10.47 -8.82 -6.87
CA GLY A 128 10.89 -8.24 -8.15
C GLY A 128 12.32 -7.67 -8.24
N LEU A 129 13.08 -7.60 -7.13
CA LEU A 129 14.51 -7.22 -7.10
C LEU A 129 15.33 -8.13 -8.02
N ARG A 130 16.27 -7.55 -8.76
CA ARG A 130 17.14 -8.25 -9.72
C ARG A 130 18.59 -7.95 -9.42
N ALA A 131 19.41 -8.99 -9.38
CA ALA A 131 20.85 -8.85 -9.31
C ALA A 131 21.39 -8.24 -10.60
N SER A 132 22.48 -7.49 -10.51
CA SER A 132 23.20 -6.89 -11.64
C SER A 132 24.70 -6.86 -11.35
N PRO A 133 25.56 -6.47 -12.31
CA PRO A 133 27.01 -6.35 -12.05
C PRO A 133 27.39 -5.40 -10.90
N TYR A 134 26.47 -4.55 -10.45
CA TYR A 134 26.65 -3.56 -9.40
C TYR A 134 25.80 -3.82 -8.16
N ILE A 135 24.82 -4.72 -8.22
CA ILE A 135 23.86 -5.01 -7.16
C ILE A 135 23.81 -6.50 -6.88
N MET A 136 24.08 -6.87 -5.63
CA MET A 136 24.03 -8.25 -5.17
C MET A 136 22.75 -8.50 -4.36
N ILE A 137 22.19 -9.70 -4.47
CA ILE A 137 21.07 -10.16 -3.64
C ILE A 137 21.58 -11.38 -2.87
N PRO A 138 22.25 -11.17 -1.72
CA PRO A 138 23.03 -12.21 -1.05
C PRO A 138 22.15 -13.28 -0.38
N THR A 139 20.87 -13.00 -0.18
CA THR A 139 19.97 -13.82 0.64
C THR A 139 18.71 -14.20 -0.13
N GLY A 140 18.00 -15.22 0.39
CA GLY A 140 16.57 -15.35 0.13
C GLY A 140 15.77 -14.24 0.82
N VAL A 141 14.44 -14.41 0.87
CA VAL A 141 13.56 -13.50 1.61
C VAL A 141 13.88 -13.55 3.10
N VAL A 142 14.17 -12.40 3.68
CA VAL A 142 14.41 -12.20 5.11
C VAL A 142 13.15 -11.66 5.74
N ALA A 143 12.53 -12.43 6.63
CA ALA A 143 11.31 -12.00 7.30
C ALA A 143 11.58 -10.75 8.16
N PRO A 144 10.73 -9.71 8.12
CA PRO A 144 10.92 -8.49 8.90
C PRO A 144 11.04 -8.74 10.42
N SER A 145 10.42 -9.81 10.93
CA SER A 145 10.51 -10.22 12.34
C SER A 145 11.90 -10.69 12.77
N THR A 146 12.81 -10.95 11.83
CA THR A 146 14.20 -11.36 12.12
C THR A 146 15.17 -10.18 12.23
N PHE A 147 14.67 -8.95 12.01
CA PHE A 147 15.41 -7.72 12.28
C PHE A 147 15.49 -7.45 13.79
N PRO A 148 16.55 -6.78 14.27
CA PRO A 148 17.63 -6.14 13.52
C PRO A 148 18.55 -7.12 12.78
N LEU A 149 19.19 -6.65 11.71
CA LEU A 149 20.30 -7.36 11.07
C LEU A 149 21.63 -6.80 11.56
N LEU A 150 22.64 -7.63 11.72
CA LEU A 150 24.00 -7.19 12.00
C LEU A 150 24.84 -7.25 10.73
N PHE A 151 25.42 -6.14 10.31
CA PHE A 151 26.42 -6.06 9.26
C PHE A 151 27.81 -6.01 9.87
N ARG A 152 28.73 -6.84 9.36
CA ARG A 152 30.12 -6.90 9.82
C ARG A 152 31.08 -7.09 8.66
N LEU A 153 32.22 -6.42 8.74
CA LEU A 153 33.40 -6.77 7.95
C LEU A 153 34.30 -7.67 8.80
N MET A 154 34.99 -8.63 8.18
CA MET A 154 36.00 -9.41 8.89
C MET A 154 37.18 -9.79 7.99
N PRO A 155 38.37 -10.03 8.54
CA PRO A 155 39.50 -10.54 7.79
C PRO A 155 39.25 -11.97 7.31
N VAL A 156 39.54 -12.25 6.04
CA VAL A 156 39.46 -13.61 5.46
C VAL A 156 40.84 -14.16 5.08
N ILE A 157 41.90 -13.37 5.26
CA ILE A 157 43.30 -13.77 5.09
C ILE A 157 44.05 -13.71 6.42
N LYS A 158 45.21 -14.37 6.46
CA LYS A 158 46.14 -14.27 7.60
C LYS A 158 46.99 -13.02 7.47
N GLY A 159 47.06 -12.24 8.54
CA GLY A 159 47.83 -10.99 8.58
C GLY A 159 47.08 -9.86 7.88
N ILE A 160 46.84 -8.78 8.63
CA ILE A 160 46.21 -7.56 8.12
C ILE A 160 47.29 -6.49 8.08
N SER A 161 47.35 -5.71 7.00
CA SER A 161 48.25 -4.57 6.95
C SER A 161 47.75 -3.45 7.87
N GLU A 162 48.67 -2.68 8.44
CA GLU A 162 48.35 -1.47 9.21
C GLU A 162 47.45 -0.50 8.42
N GLU A 163 47.58 -0.49 7.09
CA GLU A 163 46.70 0.27 6.22
C GLU A 163 45.23 -0.15 6.34
N ILE A 164 44.93 -1.46 6.24
CA ILE A 164 43.58 -2.00 6.39
C ILE A 164 43.06 -1.74 7.81
N GLU A 165 43.92 -1.84 8.83
CA GLU A 165 43.50 -1.61 10.22
C GLU A 165 42.96 -0.20 10.43
N ASN A 166 43.53 0.77 9.73
CA ASN A 166 43.14 2.16 9.77
C ASN A 166 42.12 2.55 8.67
N MET A 167 41.55 1.59 7.92
CA MET A 167 40.52 1.89 6.92
C MET A 167 39.17 2.13 7.56
N VAL A 168 38.55 3.25 7.16
CA VAL A 168 37.17 3.58 7.48
C VAL A 168 36.33 3.37 6.21
N PHE A 169 35.39 2.46 6.32
CA PHE A 169 34.31 2.22 5.37
C PHE A 169 33.08 2.99 5.82
N ARG A 170 32.16 3.30 4.90
CA ARG A 170 30.87 3.90 5.24
C ARG A 170 29.77 2.97 4.80
N LEU A 171 28.97 2.49 5.74
CA LEU A 171 27.78 1.71 5.46
C LEU A 171 26.56 2.63 5.51
N ALA A 172 25.76 2.65 4.45
CA ALA A 172 24.44 3.25 4.42
C ALA A 172 23.38 2.16 4.27
N ALA A 173 22.21 2.36 4.87
CA ALA A 173 21.05 1.51 4.62
C ALA A 173 19.80 2.34 4.39
N LYS A 174 18.99 1.95 3.40
CA LYS A 174 17.75 2.62 3.02
C LYS A 174 16.67 1.62 2.59
N PRO A 175 15.37 1.96 2.71
CA PRO A 175 14.31 1.07 2.29
C PRO A 175 14.25 0.98 0.77
N ILE A 176 13.83 -0.18 0.26
CA ILE A 176 13.39 -0.34 -1.11
C ILE A 176 11.88 -0.49 -1.06
N LEU A 177 11.13 0.50 -1.53
CA LEU A 177 9.67 0.50 -1.46
C LEU A 177 9.06 -0.36 -2.59
N SER A 178 7.89 -0.95 -2.38
CA SER A 178 7.03 -1.38 -3.49
C SER A 178 6.47 -0.19 -4.24
N ASP A 179 5.96 -0.47 -5.42
CA ASP A 179 5.20 0.46 -6.25
C ASP A 179 3.72 0.33 -5.88
N GLU A 180 3.42 0.45 -4.59
CA GLU A 180 2.08 0.27 -3.99
C GLU A 180 1.82 1.35 -2.94
N GLY A 181 0.55 1.72 -2.77
CA GLY A 181 0.04 2.52 -1.66
C GLY A 181 -1.13 1.81 -0.97
N ALA A 182 -1.52 2.30 0.20
CA ALA A 182 -2.68 1.80 0.92
C ALA A 182 -3.88 2.72 0.70
N VAL A 183 -5.06 2.13 0.55
CA VAL A 183 -6.32 2.86 0.38
C VAL A 183 -7.27 2.48 1.49
N LYS A 184 -7.78 3.49 2.19
CA LYS A 184 -8.80 3.33 3.20
C LYS A 184 -10.11 3.92 2.68
N LEU A 185 -11.16 3.12 2.68
CA LEU A 185 -12.49 3.59 2.29
C LEU A 185 -13.18 4.20 3.51
N VAL A 186 -13.74 5.40 3.33
CA VAL A 186 -14.49 6.09 4.38
C VAL A 186 -15.87 6.45 3.84
N LEU A 187 -16.89 5.71 4.29
CA LEU A 187 -18.27 5.88 3.83
C LEU A 187 -19.05 6.81 4.75
N HIS A 188 -19.61 7.87 4.17
CA HIS A 188 -20.50 8.79 4.84
C HIS A 188 -21.94 8.51 4.41
N TYR A 189 -22.77 8.15 5.38
CA TYR A 189 -24.18 7.82 5.18
C TYR A 189 -25.05 9.05 5.45
N PRO A 190 -26.10 9.33 4.64
CA PRO A 190 -27.07 10.37 4.93
C PRO A 190 -27.74 10.16 6.29
N GLU A 191 -27.87 11.22 7.10
CA GLU A 191 -28.46 11.13 8.44
C GLU A 191 -29.92 10.68 8.42
N GLN A 192 -30.65 10.99 7.34
CA GLN A 192 -32.07 10.69 7.19
C GLN A 192 -32.35 9.25 6.76
N LEU A 193 -31.33 8.50 6.32
CA LEU A 193 -31.49 7.14 5.81
C LEU A 193 -30.87 6.12 6.77
N PRO A 194 -31.49 4.93 6.93
CA PRO A 194 -30.86 3.84 7.68
C PRO A 194 -29.57 3.43 6.97
N LYS A 195 -28.58 2.96 7.73
CA LYS A 195 -27.35 2.39 7.16
C LYS A 195 -27.67 1.04 6.51
N GLN A 196 -27.40 0.95 5.21
CA GLN A 196 -27.62 -0.23 4.41
C GLN A 196 -26.32 -0.67 3.74
N PRO A 197 -26.16 -1.97 3.41
CA PRO A 197 -24.95 -2.46 2.76
C PRO A 197 -24.77 -1.87 1.36
N VAL A 198 -23.51 -1.67 0.98
CA VAL A 198 -23.11 -1.22 -0.37
C VAL A 198 -22.06 -2.16 -0.94
N SER A 199 -22.09 -2.33 -2.27
CA SER A 199 -21.03 -3.04 -2.99
C SER A 199 -20.06 -2.03 -3.58
N ILE A 200 -18.77 -2.18 -3.27
CA ILE A 200 -17.71 -1.32 -3.79
C ILE A 200 -16.80 -2.16 -4.66
N LEU A 201 -16.57 -1.70 -5.88
CA LEU A 201 -15.60 -2.28 -6.79
C LEU A 201 -14.45 -1.29 -6.97
N ILE A 202 -13.21 -1.80 -6.90
CA ILE A 202 -12.01 -1.08 -7.29
C ILE A 202 -11.38 -1.81 -8.47
N ASP A 203 -11.18 -1.11 -9.58
CA ASP A 203 -10.72 -1.69 -10.86
C ASP A 203 -11.52 -2.96 -11.25
N ASP A 204 -12.84 -2.83 -11.19
CA ASP A 204 -13.81 -3.91 -11.47
C ASP A 204 -13.71 -5.14 -10.54
N LYS A 205 -12.98 -5.05 -9.43
CA LYS A 205 -12.88 -6.11 -8.41
C LYS A 205 -13.65 -5.73 -7.15
N LEU A 206 -14.50 -6.64 -6.68
CA LEU A 206 -15.26 -6.46 -5.45
C LEU A 206 -14.32 -6.34 -4.24
N VAL A 207 -14.54 -5.30 -3.43
CA VAL A 207 -13.88 -5.12 -2.13
C VAL A 207 -14.62 -5.97 -1.10
N GLU A 208 -13.97 -7.03 -0.61
CA GLU A 208 -14.57 -7.96 0.36
C GLU A 208 -14.72 -7.34 1.76
N ASN A 209 -13.71 -6.59 2.20
CA ASN A 209 -13.72 -5.92 3.50
C ASN A 209 -13.45 -4.43 3.33
N GLN A 210 -14.45 -3.61 3.65
CA GLN A 210 -14.41 -2.15 3.49
C GLN A 210 -13.75 -1.44 4.69
N ASP A 211 -13.59 -2.15 5.81
CA ASP A 211 -12.95 -1.63 7.03
C ASP A 211 -11.41 -1.78 7.00
N GLU A 212 -10.89 -2.62 6.09
CA GLU A 212 -9.46 -2.86 5.92
C GLU A 212 -8.84 -1.96 4.86
N GLU A 213 -7.56 -1.61 5.07
CA GLU A 213 -6.77 -0.91 4.07
C GLU A 213 -6.41 -1.86 2.91
N LEU A 214 -6.68 -1.41 1.69
CA LEU A 214 -6.34 -2.15 0.47
C LEU A 214 -4.99 -1.69 -0.07
N LEU A 215 -4.07 -2.63 -0.29
CA LEU A 215 -2.83 -2.36 -1.01
C LEU A 215 -3.09 -2.39 -2.52
N LEU A 216 -2.96 -1.25 -3.16
CA LEU A 216 -3.10 -1.08 -4.60
C LEU A 216 -1.78 -0.64 -5.22
N LYS A 217 -1.62 -0.87 -6.52
CA LYS A 217 -0.45 -0.37 -7.25
C LYS A 217 -0.44 1.16 -7.25
N GLU A 218 0.74 1.74 -7.40
CA GLU A 218 0.83 3.18 -7.66
C GLU A 218 0.18 3.51 -9.01
N GLY A 219 -0.64 4.57 -9.06
CA GLY A 219 -1.30 5.02 -10.29
C GLY A 219 -2.77 5.41 -10.11
N GLU A 220 -3.44 5.58 -11.24
CA GLU A 220 -4.88 5.89 -11.30
C GLU A 220 -5.71 4.61 -11.17
N HIS A 221 -6.71 4.66 -10.30
CA HIS A 221 -7.65 3.58 -10.02
C HIS A 221 -9.09 4.06 -10.17
N SER A 222 -10.01 3.14 -10.49
CA SER A 222 -11.44 3.43 -10.54
C SER A 222 -12.15 2.86 -9.31
N LEU A 223 -13.10 3.63 -8.78
CA LEU A 223 -14.06 3.17 -7.77
C LEU A 223 -15.45 3.17 -8.40
N VAL A 224 -16.20 2.10 -8.18
CA VAL A 224 -17.62 2.00 -8.51
C VAL A 224 -18.37 1.58 -7.26
N LEU A 225 -19.35 2.38 -6.88
CA LEU A 225 -20.29 2.04 -5.83
C LEU A 225 -21.62 1.61 -6.44
N VAL A 226 -22.09 0.44 -6.02
CA VAL A 226 -23.38 -0.13 -6.42
C VAL A 226 -24.22 -0.38 -5.17
N SER A 227 -25.43 0.17 -5.14
CA SER A 227 -26.36 0.03 -4.02
C SER A 227 -27.82 0.03 -4.47
N GLU A 228 -28.63 -0.76 -3.76
CA GLU A 228 -30.08 -0.72 -3.85
C GLU A 228 -30.72 0.33 -2.93
N ASP A 229 -29.94 0.98 -2.07
CA ASP A 229 -30.41 1.93 -1.04
C ASP A 229 -29.80 3.32 -1.19
N TYR A 230 -28.74 3.45 -1.98
CA TYR A 230 -28.07 4.73 -2.28
C TYR A 230 -27.89 4.92 -3.78
N ARG A 231 -27.53 6.14 -4.18
CA ARG A 231 -27.18 6.45 -5.56
C ARG A 231 -25.87 5.77 -5.94
N ASN A 232 -25.86 5.10 -7.09
CA ASN A 232 -24.62 4.55 -7.65
C ASN A 232 -23.67 5.68 -8.05
N GLU A 233 -22.38 5.50 -7.78
CA GLU A 233 -21.34 6.48 -8.08
C GLU A 233 -20.18 5.76 -8.79
N SER A 234 -19.53 6.46 -9.72
CA SER A 234 -18.22 6.05 -10.21
C SER A 234 -17.29 7.24 -10.24
N ARG A 235 -16.06 7.02 -9.78
CA ARG A 235 -15.02 8.04 -9.76
C ARG A 235 -13.64 7.42 -9.92
N ARG A 236 -12.64 8.29 -10.08
CA ARG A 236 -11.24 7.88 -10.14
C ARG A 236 -10.44 8.54 -9.03
N PHE A 237 -9.39 7.87 -8.59
CA PHE A 237 -8.47 8.37 -7.57
C PHE A 237 -7.04 7.92 -7.89
N VAL A 238 -6.05 8.61 -7.34
CA VAL A 238 -4.63 8.31 -7.59
C VAL A 238 -4.00 7.78 -6.31
N VAL A 239 -3.44 6.59 -6.39
CA VAL A 239 -2.66 5.97 -5.32
C VAL A 239 -1.20 6.37 -5.47
N GLU A 240 -0.68 7.01 -4.44
CA GLU A 240 0.73 7.36 -4.36
C GLU A 240 1.54 6.26 -3.68
N ARG A 241 2.80 6.11 -4.09
CA ARG A 241 3.72 5.13 -3.53
C ARG A 241 3.94 5.31 -2.03
N ALA A 242 3.80 4.22 -1.29
CA ALA A 242 4.07 4.12 0.15
C ALA A 242 3.34 5.17 1.01
N LYS A 243 2.17 5.62 0.54
CA LYS A 243 1.26 6.51 1.28
C LYS A 243 -0.06 5.81 1.54
N VAL A 244 -0.77 6.31 2.55
CA VAL A 244 -2.15 5.94 2.84
C VAL A 244 -3.06 7.03 2.29
N LEU A 245 -4.02 6.65 1.46
CA LEU A 245 -5.03 7.53 0.90
C LEU A 245 -6.41 7.21 1.51
N ASP A 246 -7.01 8.22 2.12
CA ASP A 246 -8.40 8.15 2.60
C ASP A 246 -9.35 8.55 1.46
N VAL A 247 -10.07 7.56 0.95
CA VAL A 247 -11.04 7.71 -0.15
C VAL A 247 -12.43 7.89 0.47
N GLN A 248 -12.83 9.16 0.64
CA GLN A 248 -14.11 9.54 1.25
C GLN A 248 -15.26 9.45 0.25
N VAL A 249 -16.24 8.59 0.49
CA VAL A 249 -17.42 8.42 -0.38
C VAL A 249 -18.65 8.92 0.35
N GLU A 250 -19.35 9.87 -0.25
CA GLU A 250 -20.58 10.45 0.30
C GLU A 250 -21.78 9.77 -0.37
N LEU A 251 -22.44 8.88 0.36
CA LEU A 251 -23.64 8.20 -0.13
C LEU A 251 -24.77 9.21 -0.26
N GLN A 252 -25.53 9.12 -1.35
CA GLN A 252 -26.63 10.04 -1.64
C GLN A 252 -27.96 9.31 -1.66
N ASP A 253 -29.01 10.03 -1.28
CA ASP A 253 -30.39 9.57 -1.40
C ASP A 253 -30.67 9.15 -2.86
N PRO A 254 -31.17 7.93 -3.09
CA PRO A 254 -31.42 7.43 -4.43
C PRO A 254 -32.76 7.87 -5.02
N THR A 255 -33.57 8.65 -4.31
CA THR A 255 -34.90 9.10 -4.74
C THR A 255 -34.79 9.86 -6.05
N PRO A 256 -35.38 9.34 -7.14
CA PRO A 256 -35.45 10.08 -8.38
C PRO A 256 -36.22 11.38 -8.21
N LEU A 257 -35.81 12.40 -8.97
CA LEU A 257 -36.48 13.69 -8.97
C LEU A 257 -36.94 14.04 -10.38
N ILE A 258 -38.14 14.61 -10.51
CA ILE A 258 -38.63 15.22 -11.74
C ILE A 258 -38.72 16.73 -11.55
N LEU A 259 -38.12 17.50 -12.46
CA LEU A 259 -38.29 18.93 -12.58
C LEU A 259 -39.11 19.24 -13.83
N PHE A 260 -40.09 20.12 -13.70
CA PHE A 260 -40.96 20.51 -14.79
C PHE A 260 -40.61 21.91 -15.30
N GLU A 261 -40.59 22.07 -16.62
CA GLU A 261 -40.61 23.38 -17.29
C GLU A 261 -41.89 23.50 -18.11
N TYR A 262 -42.63 24.57 -17.88
CA TYR A 262 -43.98 24.71 -18.41
C TYR A 262 -44.36 26.19 -18.50
N PRO A 263 -45.26 26.56 -19.44
CA PRO A 263 -45.84 27.90 -19.48
C PRO A 263 -46.79 28.11 -18.29
N GLU A 264 -46.94 29.35 -17.81
CA GLU A 264 -47.66 29.68 -16.56
C GLU A 264 -49.10 29.15 -16.49
N ASN A 265 -49.77 28.98 -17.64
CA ASN A 265 -51.15 28.52 -17.74
C ASN A 265 -51.30 26.99 -17.86
N ALA A 266 -50.20 26.23 -17.84
CA ALA A 266 -50.25 24.77 -17.90
C ALA A 266 -50.51 24.15 -16.52
N ARG A 267 -51.40 23.15 -16.48
CA ARG A 267 -51.55 22.23 -15.36
C ARG A 267 -50.76 20.96 -15.63
N ILE A 268 -49.98 20.53 -14.66
CA ILE A 268 -49.16 19.32 -14.76
C ILE A 268 -49.78 18.24 -13.89
N PHE A 269 -49.93 17.06 -14.45
CA PHE A 269 -50.35 15.87 -13.71
C PHE A 269 -49.27 14.81 -13.86
N LEU A 270 -48.93 14.16 -12.75
CA LEU A 270 -48.07 12.99 -12.69
C LEU A 270 -48.93 11.82 -12.21
N ASP A 271 -49.02 10.76 -12.99
CA ASP A 271 -49.85 9.58 -12.71
C ASP A 271 -51.31 9.95 -12.36
N ASN A 272 -51.87 10.86 -13.16
CA ASN A 272 -53.20 11.44 -12.98
C ASN A 272 -53.41 12.29 -11.71
N VAL A 273 -52.37 12.57 -10.92
CA VAL A 273 -52.42 13.45 -9.76
C VAL A 273 -51.89 14.84 -10.11
N LEU A 274 -52.64 15.89 -9.77
CA LEU A 274 -52.23 17.28 -10.00
C LEU A 274 -50.98 17.62 -9.18
N VAL A 275 -49.93 18.09 -9.86
CA VAL A 275 -48.70 18.60 -9.25
C VAL A 275 -48.95 20.01 -8.71
N ARG A 276 -48.82 20.22 -7.40
CA ARG A 276 -49.18 21.49 -6.76
C ARG A 276 -48.12 22.57 -6.87
N ASP A 277 -46.83 22.23 -6.78
CA ASP A 277 -45.71 23.19 -6.75
C ASP A 277 -44.65 22.86 -7.82
N PRO A 278 -44.97 22.88 -9.12
CA PRO A 278 -44.14 22.24 -10.14
C PRO A 278 -42.75 22.88 -10.37
N GLN A 279 -42.47 24.00 -9.71
CA GLN A 279 -41.15 24.65 -9.68
C GLN A 279 -40.13 23.92 -8.78
N LEU A 280 -40.61 23.10 -7.82
CA LEU A 280 -39.75 22.32 -6.95
C LEU A 280 -39.46 20.93 -7.55
N PRO A 281 -38.29 20.33 -7.28
CA PRO A 281 -38.03 18.94 -7.63
C PRO A 281 -39.06 18.01 -6.97
N HIS A 282 -39.74 17.20 -7.78
CA HIS A 282 -40.74 16.25 -7.30
C HIS A 282 -40.12 14.87 -7.10
N PRO A 283 -40.09 14.33 -5.87
CA PRO A 283 -39.68 12.96 -5.63
C PRO A 283 -40.70 11.99 -6.20
N VAL A 284 -40.21 10.94 -6.84
CA VAL A 284 -41.04 9.90 -7.48
C VAL A 284 -40.42 8.54 -7.25
N GLU A 285 -41.23 7.48 -7.28
CA GLU A 285 -40.71 6.11 -7.25
C GLU A 285 -39.95 5.78 -8.56
N PRO A 286 -39.00 4.84 -8.55
CA PRO A 286 -38.47 4.29 -9.79
C PRO A 286 -39.55 3.48 -10.53
N GLY A 287 -39.67 3.66 -11.85
CA GLY A 287 -40.63 2.91 -12.63
C GLY A 287 -41.19 3.67 -13.83
N PHE A 288 -42.34 3.20 -14.30
CA PHE A 288 -43.08 3.84 -15.38
C PHE A 288 -44.05 4.87 -14.79
N HIS A 289 -43.97 6.10 -15.28
CA HIS A 289 -44.86 7.19 -14.91
C HIS A 289 -45.47 7.83 -16.15
N GLU A 290 -46.64 8.41 -15.97
CA GLU A 290 -47.31 9.20 -16.99
C GLU A 290 -47.33 10.68 -16.60
N VAL A 291 -46.77 11.54 -17.46
CA VAL A 291 -46.83 12.99 -17.28
C VAL A 291 -47.81 13.58 -18.28
N ARG A 292 -48.81 14.30 -17.77
CA ARG A 292 -49.79 15.00 -18.57
C ARG A 292 -49.69 16.50 -18.34
N PHE A 293 -49.39 17.24 -19.40
CA PHE A 293 -49.54 18.69 -19.43
C PHE A 293 -50.91 19.03 -20.00
N GLN A 294 -51.62 19.99 -19.39
CA GLN A 294 -52.91 20.47 -19.85
C GLN A 294 -52.90 22.00 -19.94
N VAL A 295 -53.13 22.53 -21.14
CA VAL A 295 -53.23 23.97 -21.42
C VAL A 295 -54.61 24.21 -22.00
N SER A 296 -55.50 24.83 -21.21
CA SER A 296 -56.92 24.97 -21.55
C SER A 296 -57.56 23.60 -21.89
N ASP A 297 -58.03 23.41 -23.13
CA ASP A 297 -58.67 22.17 -23.60
C ASP A 297 -57.69 21.17 -24.22
N TYR A 298 -56.44 21.58 -24.45
CA TYR A 298 -55.41 20.72 -25.02
C TYR A 298 -54.68 19.96 -23.92
N SER A 299 -54.41 18.68 -24.16
CA SER A 299 -53.57 17.88 -23.28
C SER A 299 -52.55 17.08 -24.06
N ILE A 300 -51.35 17.00 -23.52
CA ILE A 300 -50.25 16.19 -24.03
C ILE A 300 -49.86 15.22 -22.93
N ILE A 301 -49.89 13.94 -23.25
CA ILE A 301 -49.51 12.85 -22.36
C ILE A 301 -48.20 12.26 -22.86
N ARG A 302 -47.22 12.12 -21.96
CA ARG A 302 -45.92 11.50 -22.25
C ARG A 302 -45.60 10.46 -21.18
N PRO A 303 -45.34 9.21 -21.57
CA PRO A 303 -44.78 8.23 -20.65
C PRO A 303 -43.31 8.56 -20.37
N VAL A 304 -42.86 8.33 -19.14
CA VAL A 304 -41.46 8.45 -18.73
C VAL A 304 -41.08 7.24 -17.87
N THR A 305 -39.94 6.62 -18.19
CA THR A 305 -39.36 5.58 -17.34
C THR A 305 -38.28 6.19 -16.47
N VAL A 306 -38.60 6.32 -15.19
CA VAL A 306 -37.74 6.91 -14.16
C VAL A 306 -36.86 5.83 -13.57
N GLN A 307 -35.56 6.08 -13.55
CA GLN A 307 -34.56 5.22 -12.94
C GLN A 307 -34.10 5.81 -11.62
N LYS A 308 -33.78 4.91 -10.69
CA LYS A 308 -33.23 5.23 -9.38
C LYS A 308 -32.03 6.17 -9.46
N GLY A 309 -31.98 7.18 -8.59
CA GLY A 309 -30.85 8.10 -8.44
C GLY A 309 -30.64 9.06 -9.62
N LYS A 310 -31.65 9.22 -10.48
CA LYS A 310 -31.60 10.16 -11.62
C LYS A 310 -32.55 11.33 -11.41
N THR A 311 -32.16 12.45 -11.97
CA THR A 311 -32.99 13.65 -12.06
C THR A 311 -33.42 13.83 -13.50
N TYR A 312 -34.72 13.95 -13.72
CA TYR A 312 -35.34 14.12 -15.02
C TYR A 312 -35.85 15.54 -15.15
N LYS A 313 -35.62 16.15 -16.30
CA LYS A 313 -36.17 17.46 -16.64
C LYS A 313 -37.17 17.28 -17.78
N ILE A 314 -38.43 17.62 -17.54
CA ILE A 314 -39.51 17.45 -18.51
C ILE A 314 -40.05 18.84 -18.86
N ALA A 315 -39.81 19.25 -20.10
CA ALA A 315 -40.20 20.56 -20.60
C ALA A 315 -41.34 20.45 -21.60
N LEU A 316 -42.38 21.27 -21.42
CA LEU A 316 -43.36 21.57 -22.47
C LEU A 316 -42.90 22.81 -23.22
N SER A 317 -42.57 22.65 -24.50
CA SER A 317 -42.31 23.75 -25.43
C SER A 317 -43.45 23.84 -26.43
N VAL A 318 -43.97 25.05 -26.66
CA VAL A 318 -45.02 25.33 -27.64
C VAL A 318 -44.38 26.15 -28.74
N ASP A 319 -44.46 25.66 -29.97
CA ASP A 319 -43.98 26.35 -31.17
C ASP A 319 -45.17 26.71 -32.07
N VAL A 320 -45.07 27.82 -32.80
CA VAL A 320 -46.15 28.34 -33.65
C VAL A 320 -45.59 28.62 -35.03
N ASP A 321 -45.93 27.76 -35.99
CA ASP A 321 -45.63 27.96 -37.40
C ASP A 321 -46.77 28.70 -38.09
N ILE A 322 -46.43 29.79 -38.79
CA ILE A 322 -47.36 30.55 -39.63
C ILE A 322 -46.92 30.36 -41.08
N THR A 323 -47.74 29.66 -41.86
CA THR A 323 -47.58 29.51 -43.30
C THR A 323 -48.68 30.25 -44.02
N GLU A 324 -48.31 31.00 -45.06
CA GLU A 324 -49.25 31.64 -45.98
C GLU A 324 -49.68 30.58 -47.02
N ASP A 325 -50.98 30.30 -47.11
CA ASP A 325 -51.55 29.42 -48.15
C ASP A 325 -51.98 30.29 -49.35
N ASP A 326 -51.53 29.91 -50.55
CA ASP A 326 -51.90 30.50 -51.85
C ASP A 326 -53.35 30.19 -52.26
#